data_AF-A0A959FEX6-F1
#
_entry.id   AF-A0A959FEX6-F1
#
_cell.length_a   1.000
_cell.length_b   1.000
_cell.length_c   1.000
_cell.angle_alpha   90.00
_cell.angle_beta   90.00
_cell.angle_gamma   90.00
#
_symmetry.space_group_name_H-M   'P 1'
#
loop_
_entity.id
_entity.type
_entity.pdbx_description
1 polymer ?
#
loop_
_entity_poly.entity_id
_entity_poly.type
_entity_poly.pdbx_seq_one_letter_code
_entity_poly.pdbx_strand_id
1 'polypeptide(L)' 'MFTGIIEAFGRVQSIREEGSNTHFTIASTLAGELKVDQSLSHNGVCLTVVAVQ' A
#
# COMPACT_ATOMS: atom_id res chain seq x y z
N MET A 1 9.52 -9.46 -6.53
CA MET A 1 10.57 -9.60 -5.50
C MET A 1 11.02 -8.21 -5.10
N PHE A 2 11.09 -7.91 -3.80
CA PHE A 2 11.48 -6.58 -3.31
C PHE A 2 12.98 -6.54 -2.99
N THR A 3 13.63 -5.40 -3.22
CA THR A 3 15.07 -5.20 -2.94
C THR A 3 15.34 -4.84 -1.48
N GLY A 4 14.32 -4.41 -0.73
CA GLY A 4 14.45 -3.89 0.63
C GLY A 4 14.84 -2.42 0.71
N ILE A 5 14.97 -1.72 -0.43
CA ILE A 5 15.18 -0.27 -0.47
C ILE A 5 13.83 0.43 -0.34
N ILE A 6 13.73 1.41 0.56
CA ILE A 6 12.51 2.21 0.75
C ILE A 6 12.51 3.37 -0.25
N GLU A 7 11.54 3.39 -1.15
CA GLU A 7 11.43 4.42 -2.20
C GLU A 7 10.70 5.69 -1.73
N ALA A 8 9.71 5.55 -0.84
CA ALA A 8 8.98 6.68 -0.28
C ALA A 8 8.36 6.35 1.08
N PHE A 9 8.05 7.40 1.84
CA PHE A 9 7.21 7.30 3.03
C PHE A 9 5.76 7.58 2.66
N GLY A 10 4.84 6.78 3.21
CA GLY A 10 3.40 7.03 3.14
C GLY A 10 2.83 7.39 4.52
N ARG A 11 1.71 8.11 4.53
CA ARG A 11 0.93 8.39 5.74
C ARG A 11 -0.35 7.57 5.73
N VAL A 12 -0.57 6.78 6.78
CA VAL A 12 -1.85 6.09 6.99
C VAL A 12 -2.93 7.15 7.26
N GLN A 13 -3.93 7.21 6.38
CA GLN A 13 -5.07 8.12 6.52
C GLN A 13 -6.26 7.43 7.19
N SER A 14 -6.49 6.15 6.89
CA SER A 14 -7.53 5.35 7.51
C SER A 14 -7.18 3.87 7.51
N ILE A 15 -7.77 3.16 8.45
CA ILE A 15 -7.72 1.71 8.57
C ILE A 15 -9.17 1.24 8.69
N ARG A 16 -9.57 0.28 7.87
CA ARG A 16 -10.92 -0.30 7.89
C ARG A 16 -10.83 -1.82 7.89
N GLU A 17 -11.57 -2.46 8.76
CA GLU A 17 -11.72 -3.92 8.78
C GLU A 17 -12.91 -4.34 7.91
N GLU A 18 -12.74 -5.45 7.19
CA GLU A 18 -13.78 -6.08 6.36
C GLU A 18 -13.67 -7.60 6.49
N GLY A 19 -14.48 -8.17 7.39
CA GLY A 19 -14.37 -9.58 7.74
C GLY A 19 -13.01 -9.89 8.38
N SER A 20 -12.23 -10.78 7.77
CA SER A 20 -10.87 -11.09 8.20
C SER A 20 -9.79 -10.18 7.57
N ASN A 21 -10.18 -9.23 6.70
CA ASN A 21 -9.25 -8.36 5.99
C ASN A 21 -9.12 -7.01 6.69
N THR A 22 -7.94 -6.39 6.54
CA THR A 22 -7.68 -5.02 6.98
C THR A 22 -7.24 -4.19 5.76
N HIS A 23 -8.03 -3.18 5.43
CA HIS A 23 -7.73 -2.23 4.37
C HIS A 23 -7.04 -1.00 4.95
N PHE A 24 -5.84 -0.71 4.43
CA PHE A 24 -5.09 0.49 4.76
C PHE A 24 -5.20 1.50 3.62
N THR A 25 -5.63 2.72 3.93
CA THR A 25 -5.56 3.85 3.00
C THR A 25 -4.32 4.65 3.31
N ILE A 26 -3.39 4.72 2.37
CA ILE A 26 -2.08 5.35 2.55
C ILE A 26 -1.93 6.46 1.51
N ALA A 27 -1.74 7.68 1.99
CA ALA A 27 -1.33 8.79 1.14
C ALA A 27 0.18 8.72 0.91
N SER A 28 0.60 8.72 -0.35
CA SER A 28 2.00 8.66 -0.75
C SER A 28 2.19 9.41 -2.06
N THR A 29 3.39 9.96 -2.27
CA THR A 29 3.78 10.54 -3.56
C THR A 29 3.80 9.50 -4.68
N LEU A 30 3.92 8.21 -4.36
CA LEU A 30 3.90 7.12 -5.33
C LEU A 30 2.50 6.80 -5.85
N ALA A 31 1.43 7.28 -5.21
CA ALA A 31 0.06 6.82 -5.47
C ALA A 31 -0.33 6.87 -6.96
N GLY A 32 0.00 7.95 -7.66
CA GLY A 32 -0.34 8.14 -9.08
C GLY A 32 0.38 7.18 -10.04
N GLU A 33 1.44 6.52 -9.61
CA GLU A 33 2.19 5.53 -10.40
C GLU A 33 1.71 4.10 -10.14
N LEU A 34 0.88 3.90 -9.10
CA LEU A 34 0.43 2.59 -8.70
C LEU A 34 -0.76 2.09 -9.55
N LYS A 35 -0.82 0.77 -9.73
CA LYS A 35 -1.91 0.07 -10.41
C LYS A 35 -2.58 -0.90 -9.45
N VAL A 36 -3.89 -1.11 -9.63
CA VAL A 36 -4.63 -2.15 -8.93
C VAL A 36 -4.05 -3.53 -9.27
N ASP A 37 -4.12 -4.45 -8.32
CA ASP A 37 -3.61 -5.83 -8.36
C ASP A 37 -2.08 -6.00 -8.36
N GLN A 38 -1.31 -4.91 -8.29
CA GLN A 38 0.14 -5.03 -8.09
C GLN A 38 0.50 -5.22 -6.61
N SER A 39 1.67 -5.82 -6.37
CA SER A 39 2.24 -5.97 -5.04
C SER A 39 3.06 -4.74 -4.63
N LEU A 40 2.83 -4.23 -3.42
CA LEU A 40 3.59 -3.13 -2.81
C LEU A 40 3.99 -3.52 -1.38
N SER A 41 5.25 -3.26 -1.02
CA SER A 41 5.76 -3.57 0.32
C SER A 41 5.59 -2.40 1.27
N HIS A 42 4.93 -2.63 2.40
CA HIS A 42 4.78 -1.66 3.49
C HIS A 42 5.50 -2.19 4.71
N ASN A 43 6.58 -1.52 5.14
CA ASN A 43 7.44 -1.96 6.24
C ASN A 43 7.88 -3.44 6.11
N GLY A 44 8.18 -3.88 4.88
CA GLY A 44 8.61 -5.26 4.59
C GLY A 44 7.49 -6.26 4.34
N VAL A 45 6.22 -5.89 4.53
CA VAL A 45 5.06 -6.76 4.27
C VAL A 45 4.53 -6.52 2.87
N CYS A 46 4.52 -7.58 2.06
CA CYS A 46 3.92 -7.56 0.74
C CYS A 46 2.39 -7.48 0.83
N LEU A 47 1.81 -6.39 0.34
CA LEU A 47 0.37 -6.18 0.27
C LEU A 47 -0.06 -5.90 -1.17
N THR A 48 -1.35 -6.10 -1.46
CA THR A 48 -1.92 -5.84 -2.79
C THR A 48 -2.56 -4.46 -2.83
N VAL A 49 -2.30 -3.70 -3.90
CA VAL A 49 -3.02 -2.45 -4.17
C VAL A 49 -4.44 -2.78 -4.64
N VAL A 50 -5.44 -2.40 -3.85
CA VAL A 50 -6.87 -2.67 -4.16
C VAL A 50 -7.61 -1.47 -4.75
N ALA A 51 -7.10 -0.26 -4.56
CA ALA A 51 -7.65 0.97 -5.09
C ALA A 51 -6.56 2.05 -5.17
N VAL A 52 -6.71 2.98 -6.11
CA VAL A 52 -5.85 4.16 -6.30
C VAL A 52 -6.74 5.35 -6.64
N GLN A 53 -6.38 6.55 -6.17
CA GLN A 53 -7.11 7.81 -6.38
C GLN A 53 -6.16 8.88 -6.92
#